data_AF-A0A392VZL7-F1
#
_entry.id   AF-A0A392VZL7-F1
#
_cell.length_a   1.000
_cell.length_b   1.000
_cell.length_c   1.000
_cell.angle_alpha   90.00
_cell.angle_beta   90.00
_cell.angle_gamma   90.00
#
_symmetry.space_group_name_H-M   'P 1'
#
loop_
_entity.id
_entity.type
_entity.pdbx_description
1 polymer ?
#
loop_
_entity_poly.entity_id
_entity_poly.type
_entity_poly.pdbx_seq_one_letter_code
_entity_poly.pdbx_strand_id
1 'polypeptide(L)' 'GGSSSPGGVSSSQGGAPTGSPVVRQSPPKRQREEEPVIDLEAFEKPFLLPRVFSDKDFMGKHPPMVAA' A
#
# COMPACT_ATOMS: atom_id res chain seq x y z
N GLY A 1 -24.81 -3.47 -34.82
CA GLY A 1 -25.57 -4.34 -33.90
C GLY A 1 -24.64 -5.40 -33.39
N GLY A 2 -24.66 -5.82 -32.14
CA GLY A 2 -25.37 -5.38 -30.95
C GLY A 2 -24.58 -5.97 -29.78
N SER A 3 -24.41 -5.21 -28.71
CA SER A 3 -23.76 -5.70 -27.48
C SER A 3 -24.80 -6.40 -26.62
N SER A 4 -24.53 -7.62 -26.17
CA SER A 4 -25.31 -8.25 -25.11
C SER A 4 -24.42 -9.18 -24.29
N SER A 5 -23.94 -8.66 -23.17
CA SER A 5 -23.49 -9.49 -22.05
C SER A 5 -24.71 -9.85 -21.21
N PRO A 6 -24.94 -11.12 -20.84
CA PRO A 6 -26.06 -11.49 -20.00
C PRO A 6 -25.80 -10.94 -18.60
N GLY A 7 -26.65 -9.99 -18.17
CA GLY A 7 -26.64 -9.45 -16.82
C GLY A 7 -26.83 -10.59 -15.81
N GLY A 8 -25.81 -10.80 -14.97
CA GLY A 8 -25.91 -11.70 -13.84
C GLY A 8 -26.91 -11.14 -12.83
N VAL A 9 -28.00 -11.86 -12.59
CA VAL A 9 -28.90 -11.56 -11.48
C VAL A 9 -28.25 -12.10 -10.19
N SER A 10 -27.95 -11.21 -9.25
CA SER A 10 -27.51 -11.61 -7.91
C SER A 10 -28.74 -11.72 -7.02
N SER A 11 -29.14 -12.93 -6.70
CA SER A 11 -30.20 -13.20 -5.72
C SER A 11 -29.59 -13.22 -4.32
N SER A 12 -29.51 -12.07 -3.66
CA SER A 12 -29.26 -12.04 -2.21
C SER A 12 -30.56 -12.33 -1.47
N GLN A 13 -30.76 -13.57 -1.04
CA GLN A 13 -31.85 -13.89 -0.12
C GLN A 13 -31.46 -13.34 1.27
N GLY A 14 -31.89 -12.11 1.53
CA GLY A 14 -31.69 -11.44 2.81
C GLY A 14 -32.48 -12.16 3.89
N GLY A 15 -31.78 -12.90 4.75
CA GLY A 15 -32.33 -13.34 6.03
C GLY A 15 -32.59 -12.12 6.90
N ALA A 16 -33.85 -11.86 7.25
CA ALA A 16 -34.20 -10.82 8.18
C ALA A 16 -33.60 -11.16 9.56
N PRO A 17 -32.85 -10.24 10.22
CA PRO A 17 -32.43 -10.48 11.59
C PRO A 17 -33.67 -10.40 12.50
N THR A 18 -34.17 -11.54 12.98
CA THR A 18 -35.28 -11.63 13.96
C THR A 18 -34.82 -11.39 15.40
N GLY A 19 -33.64 -10.83 15.59
CA GLY A 19 -33.08 -10.50 16.91
C GLY A 19 -33.26 -9.03 17.25
N SER A 20 -33.58 -8.74 18.52
CA SER A 20 -33.50 -7.39 19.09
C SER A 20 -32.15 -6.76 18.75
N PRO A 21 -32.08 -5.48 18.30
CA PRO A 21 -30.82 -4.83 18.03
C PRO A 21 -30.09 -4.65 19.36
N VAL A 22 -29.24 -5.62 19.70
CA VAL A 22 -28.26 -5.42 20.77
C VAL A 22 -27.33 -4.33 20.24
N VAL A 23 -27.58 -3.10 20.67
CA VAL A 23 -26.70 -1.96 20.43
C VAL A 23 -25.44 -2.23 21.23
N ARG A 24 -24.52 -3.02 20.66
CA ARG A 24 -23.18 -3.18 21.19
C ARG A 24 -22.51 -1.82 21.09
N GLN A 25 -22.26 -1.19 22.24
CA GLN A 25 -21.54 0.07 22.29
C GLN A 25 -20.21 -0.11 21.54
N SER A 26 -19.93 0.76 20.58
CA SER A 26 -18.66 0.74 19.87
C SER A 26 -17.52 0.96 20.86
N PRO A 27 -16.39 0.23 20.73
CA PRO A 27 -15.21 0.52 21.51
C PRO A 27 -14.85 2.02 21.44
N PRO A 28 -14.34 2.62 22.53
CA PRO A 28 -13.91 4.01 22.51
C PRO A 28 -12.91 4.23 21.38
N LYS A 29 -13.14 5.23 20.53
CA LYS A 29 -12.16 5.61 19.52
C LYS A 29 -10.87 6.02 20.22
N ARG A 30 -9.74 5.42 19.87
CA ARG A 30 -8.43 5.86 20.35
C ARG A 30 -8.19 7.28 19.86
N GLN A 31 -7.65 8.13 20.71
CA GLN A 31 -7.17 9.44 20.31
C GLN A 31 -5.95 9.24 19.39
N ARG A 32 -5.88 9.99 18.29
CA ARG A 32 -4.70 10.01 17.42
C ARG A 32 -3.56 10.58 18.25
N GLU A 33 -2.50 9.81 18.41
CA GLU A 33 -1.23 10.34 18.93
C GLU A 33 -0.77 11.47 17.99
N GLU A 34 -0.18 12.51 18.57
CA GLU A 34 0.37 13.63 17.80
C GLU A 34 1.24 13.11 16.66
N GLU A 35 1.08 13.70 15.48
CA GLU A 35 1.85 13.29 14.32
C GLU A 35 3.32 13.66 14.59
N PRO A 36 4.25 12.70 14.60
CA PRO A 36 5.63 12.99 14.88
C PRO A 36 6.14 13.99 13.86
N VAL A 37 6.69 15.11 14.34
CA VAL A 37 7.32 16.12 13.49
C VAL A 37 8.61 15.51 12.94
N ILE A 38 8.62 15.26 11.63
CA ILE A 38 9.81 14.79 10.91
C ILE A 38 10.70 16.02 10.68
N ASP A 39 11.87 16.03 11.31
CA ASP A 39 12.90 17.03 11.04
C ASP A 39 13.56 16.72 9.70
N LEU A 40 13.28 17.53 8.68
CA LEU A 40 13.84 17.40 7.33
C LEU A 40 15.28 17.93 7.25
N GLU A 41 15.72 18.71 8.24
CA GLU A 41 17.03 19.33 8.34
C GLU A 41 17.96 18.51 9.24
N ALA A 42 17.41 17.57 10.02
CA ALA A 42 18.14 16.47 10.62
C ALA A 42 18.67 15.56 9.49
N PHE A 43 19.79 15.96 8.90
CA PHE A 43 20.54 15.11 8.00
C PHE A 43 21.01 13.88 8.80
N GLU A 44 20.33 12.75 8.57
CA GLU A 44 20.79 11.45 9.04
C GLU A 44 22.20 11.17 8.52
N LYS A 45 22.94 10.32 9.26
CA LYS A 45 24.25 9.85 8.83
C LYS A 45 24.14 9.30 7.40
N PRO A 46 24.96 9.75 6.44
CA PRO A 46 24.87 9.28 5.06
C PRO A 46 25.00 7.76 5.02
N PHE A 47 24.08 7.10 4.33
CA PHE A 47 24.21 5.68 4.04
C PHE A 47 25.44 5.49 3.15
N LEU A 48 26.40 4.69 3.62
CA LEU A 48 27.55 4.34 2.82
C LEU A 48 27.14 3.18 1.92
N LEU A 49 27.06 3.42 0.61
CA LEU A 49 26.84 2.34 -0.35
C LEU A 49 27.96 1.30 -0.24
N PRO A 50 27.65 0.00 -0.35
CA PRO A 50 28.66 -1.03 -0.50
C PRO A 50 29.64 -0.67 -1.62
N ARG A 51 30.94 -0.92 -1.42
CA ARG A 51 31.99 -0.55 -2.39
C ARG A 51 31.79 -1.15 -3.79
N VAL A 52 30.94 -2.18 -3.91
CA VAL A 52 30.54 -2.80 -5.18
C VAL A 52 29.78 -1.82 -6.08
N PHE A 53 29.14 -0.79 -5.55
CA PHE A 53 28.43 0.25 -6.31
C PHE A 53 29.33 1.40 -6.76
N SER A 54 30.66 1.24 -6.71
CA SER A 54 31.55 2.21 -7.35
C SER A 54 31.33 2.14 -8.87
N ASP A 55 31.22 3.29 -9.54
CA ASP A 55 31.02 3.36 -10.99
C ASP A 55 32.09 2.59 -11.76
N LYS A 56 33.31 2.54 -11.22
CA LYS A 56 34.44 1.84 -11.83
C LYS A 56 34.29 0.32 -11.78
N ASP A 57 33.78 -0.24 -10.69
CA ASP A 57 33.70 -1.70 -10.52
C ASP A 57 32.38 -2.28 -11.03
N PHE A 58 31.28 -1.56 -10.85
CA PHE A 58 29.94 -2.05 -11.21
C PHE A 58 29.70 -2.00 -12.72
N MET A 59 29.90 -0.84 -13.36
CA MET A 59 29.73 -0.69 -14.81
C MET A 59 30.80 -1.46 -15.59
N GLY A 60 31.97 -1.69 -14.99
CA GLY A 60 33.02 -2.53 -15.58
C GLY A 60 32.65 -4.02 -15.63
N LYS A 61 31.96 -4.53 -14.60
CA LYS A 61 31.50 -5.94 -14.54
C LYS A 61 30.16 -6.16 -15.24
N HIS A 62 29.31 -5.14 -15.26
CA HIS A 62 27.95 -5.20 -15.77
C HIS A 62 27.69 -4.00 -16.69
N PRO A 63 28.20 -4.02 -17.94
CA PRO A 63 27.90 -2.97 -18.89
C PRO A 63 26.39 -2.91 -19.12
N PRO A 64 25.77 -1.71 -19.17
CA PRO A 64 24.35 -1.60 -19.47
C PRO A 64 24.09 -2.17 -20.86
N MET A 65 23.08 -3.01 -20.96
CA MET A 65 22.62 -3.53 -22.24
C MET A 65 22.06 -2.37 -23.06
N VAL A 66 22.77 -1.99 -24.12
CA VAL A 66 22.29 -0.98 -25.08
C VAL A 66 21.25 -1.66 -25.97
N ALA A 67 20.00 -1.21 -25.93
CA ALA A 67 19.01 -1.58 -26.92
C ALA A 67 19.35 -0.87 -28.24
N ALA A 68 19.48 -1.65 -29.32
CA ALA A 68 19.71 -1.15 -30.68
C ALA A 68 18.40 -0.73 -31.36
#